data_AF-A0A2R7NB95-F1
#
_entry.id   AF-A0A2R7NB95-F1
#
_cell.length_a   1.000
_cell.length_b   1.000
_cell.length_c   1.000
_cell.angle_alpha   90.00
_cell.angle_beta   90.00
_cell.angle_gamma   90.00
#
_symmetry.space_group_name_H-M   'P 1'
#
loop_
_entity.id
_entity.type
_entity.pdbx_description
1 polymer ?
#
loop_
_entity_poly.entity_id
_entity_poly.type
_entity_poly.pdbx_seq_one_letter_code
_entity_poly.pdbx_strand_id
1 'polypeptide(L)'
;MNKKKIIVPLIVLLAVAVYFVAFHKNKNLRYIPGNADAVVLIDVKKLTGRYLFNLATHPSQWSGSKSKSKSSGSLKDAGIRIPDFLQIFHLKDTKISEWYSVLELKDSGRFISFLKKQNFVDKGNNCFQKDQFFVVIDGNQCIAGTSDLAFETLQKQLLQTSSNPVLDADQFIHHTAGSLSLISGKKIQNFSIDLN
;
A
#
# COMPACT_ATOMS: atom_id res chain seq x y z
N MET A 1 24.29 42.30 -7.57
CA MET A 1 24.16 40.86 -7.25
C MET A 1 23.63 40.11 -8.46
N ASN A 2 24.41 39.16 -8.99
CA ASN A 2 24.07 38.45 -10.23
C ASN A 2 22.93 37.47 -9.98
N LYS A 3 21.71 37.81 -10.41
CA LYS A 3 20.49 36.98 -10.27
C LYS A 3 20.69 35.54 -10.78
N LYS A 4 21.61 35.34 -11.74
CA LYS A 4 22.02 34.02 -12.26
C LYS A 4 22.73 33.12 -11.25
N LYS A 5 23.42 33.67 -10.23
CA LYS A 5 24.16 32.90 -9.21
C LYS A 5 23.25 32.29 -8.13
N ILE A 6 22.02 32.77 -7.99
CA ILE A 6 21.03 32.28 -7.00
C ILE A 6 20.08 31.23 -7.62
N ILE A 7 19.85 31.30 -8.94
CA ILE A 7 18.95 30.36 -9.63
C ILE A 7 19.48 28.92 -9.61
N VAL A 8 20.79 28.73 -9.81
CA VAL A 8 21.41 27.39 -9.81
C VAL A 8 21.23 26.66 -8.47
N PRO A 9 21.61 27.23 -7.30
CA PRO A 9 21.39 26.55 -6.02
C PRO A 9 19.89 26.34 -5.71
N LEU A 10 19.01 27.25 -6.15
CA LEU A 10 17.57 27.09 -5.99
C LEU A 10 17.01 25.89 -6.78
N ILE A 11 17.47 25.70 -8.02
CA ILE A 11 17.08 24.54 -8.85
C ILE A 11 17.60 23.24 -8.23
N VAL A 12 18.83 23.23 -7.72
CA VAL A 12 19.40 22.05 -7.04
C VAL A 12 18.59 21.71 -5.79
N LEU A 13 18.23 22.70 -4.97
CA LEU A 13 17.43 22.50 -3.77
C LEU A 13 16.02 21.98 -4.11
N LEU A 14 15.40 22.50 -5.18
CA LEU A 14 14.13 21.99 -5.70
C LEU A 14 14.27 20.53 -6.16
N ALA A 15 15.33 20.18 -6.88
CA ALA A 15 15.58 18.81 -7.33
C ALA A 15 15.75 17.84 -6.15
N VAL A 16 16.46 18.25 -5.10
CA VAL A 16 16.59 17.46 -3.86
C VAL A 16 15.25 17.29 -3.16
N ALA A 17 14.44 18.36 -3.05
CA ALA A 17 13.11 18.29 -2.46
C ALA A 17 12.18 17.36 -3.23
N VAL A 18 12.18 17.47 -4.57
CA VAL A 18 11.43 16.56 -5.45
C VAL A 18 11.92 15.13 -5.28
N TYR A 19 13.23 14.90 -5.20
CA TYR A 19 13.78 13.57 -4.97
C TYR A 19 13.30 12.99 -3.64
N PHE A 20 13.35 13.75 -2.56
CA PHE A 20 12.95 13.27 -1.24
C PHE A 20 11.46 12.94 -1.20
N VAL A 21 10.61 13.79 -1.79
CA VAL A 21 9.15 13.55 -1.85
C VAL A 21 8.80 12.35 -2.73
N ALA A 22 9.49 12.18 -3.86
CA ALA A 22 9.17 11.15 -4.85
C ALA A 22 9.82 9.78 -4.55
N PHE A 23 11.03 9.75 -3.98
CA PHE A 23 11.86 8.54 -3.92
C PHE A 23 12.28 8.11 -2.51
N HIS A 24 12.24 8.98 -1.50
CA HIS A 24 12.55 8.55 -0.13
C HIS A 24 11.44 7.62 0.38
N LYS A 25 11.79 6.43 0.91
CA LYS A 25 10.83 5.41 1.35
C LYS A 25 11.08 5.05 2.81
N ASN A 26 10.01 4.96 3.57
CA ASN A 26 10.02 4.27 4.85
C ASN A 26 9.99 2.77 4.61
N LYS A 27 11.07 2.08 4.97
CA LYS A 27 11.24 0.63 4.78
C LYS A 27 10.71 -0.21 5.94
N ASN A 28 10.17 0.42 6.98
CA ASN A 28 9.66 -0.28 8.14
C ASN A 28 8.32 -0.97 7.84
N LEU A 29 8.33 -2.30 7.83
CA LEU A 29 7.15 -3.13 7.66
C LEU A 29 6.58 -3.50 9.03
N ARG A 30 5.61 -2.70 9.51
CA ARG A 30 5.04 -2.84 10.86
C ARG A 30 3.79 -3.72 10.92
N TYR A 31 3.24 -4.09 9.77
CA TYR A 31 1.90 -4.67 9.69
C TYR A 31 1.89 -6.15 9.31
N ILE A 32 3.06 -6.75 9.10
CA ILE A 32 3.19 -8.19 8.87
C ILE A 32 3.27 -8.88 10.25
N PRO A 33 2.34 -9.77 10.58
CA PRO A 33 2.34 -10.47 11.86
C PRO A 33 3.40 -11.58 11.86
N GLY A 34 3.93 -11.92 13.06
CA GLY A 34 5.01 -12.90 13.20
C GLY A 34 4.64 -14.35 12.82
N ASN A 35 3.34 -14.65 12.69
CA ASN A 35 2.83 -15.94 12.21
C ASN A 35 2.52 -15.93 10.70
N ALA A 36 2.95 -14.92 9.94
CA ALA A 36 2.85 -14.94 8.48
C ALA A 36 3.84 -15.96 7.89
N ASP A 37 3.38 -16.74 6.92
CA ASP A 37 4.17 -17.73 6.17
C ASP A 37 4.39 -17.34 4.70
N ALA A 38 3.60 -16.40 4.17
CA ALA A 38 3.84 -15.75 2.90
C ALA A 38 3.53 -14.25 2.96
N VAL A 39 4.33 -13.45 2.25
CA VAL A 39 4.21 -12.00 2.17
C VAL A 39 4.36 -11.57 0.71
N VAL A 40 3.37 -10.86 0.20
CA VAL A 40 3.48 -10.10 -1.04
C VAL A 40 3.74 -8.64 -0.69
N LEU A 41 4.86 -8.11 -1.18
CA LEU A 41 5.22 -6.72 -0.97
C LEU A 41 5.20 -5.98 -2.31
N ILE A 42 4.51 -4.84 -2.37
CA ILE A 42 4.46 -4.00 -3.57
C ILE A 42 5.02 -2.62 -3.25
N ASP A 43 6.03 -2.20 -4.00
CA ASP A 43 6.66 -0.89 -3.91
C ASP A 43 5.81 0.16 -4.65
N VAL A 44 4.88 0.77 -3.92
CA VAL A 44 3.89 1.71 -4.47
C VAL A 44 4.57 2.94 -5.06
N LYS A 45 5.65 3.43 -4.43
CA LYS A 45 6.41 4.57 -4.95
C LYS A 45 7.13 4.25 -6.25
N LYS A 46 7.71 3.06 -6.38
CA LYS A 46 8.36 2.64 -7.63
C LYS A 46 7.35 2.46 -8.75
N LEU A 47 6.19 1.86 -8.45
CA LEU A 47 5.11 1.68 -9.42
C LEU A 47 4.53 3.03 -9.87
N THR A 48 4.29 3.94 -8.92
CA THR A 48 3.86 5.32 -9.23
C THR A 48 4.92 6.07 -10.03
N GLY A 49 6.20 5.92 -9.68
CA GLY A 49 7.32 6.54 -10.39
C GLY A 49 7.45 6.05 -11.83
N ARG A 50 7.29 4.73 -12.08
CA ARG A 50 7.24 4.16 -13.44
C ARG A 50 6.10 4.78 -14.25
N TYR A 51 4.92 4.91 -13.66
CA TYR A 51 3.77 5.51 -14.34
C TYR A 51 4.01 7.00 -14.66
N LEU A 52 4.53 7.78 -13.71
CA LEU A 52 4.87 9.20 -13.94
C LEU A 52 5.98 9.37 -14.98
N PHE A 53 6.99 8.50 -14.97
CA PHE A 53 8.06 8.51 -15.96
C PHE A 53 7.54 8.18 -17.36
N ASN A 54 6.66 7.19 -17.48
CA ASN A 54 5.98 6.86 -18.73
C ASN A 54 5.14 8.04 -19.24
N LEU A 55 4.43 8.73 -18.35
CA LEU A 55 3.69 9.95 -18.71
C LEU A 55 4.61 11.06 -19.24
N ALA A 56 5.76 11.27 -18.61
CA ALA A 56 6.72 12.30 -19.02
C ALA A 56 7.41 11.97 -20.35
N THR A 57 7.69 10.68 -20.60
CA THR A 57 8.42 10.23 -21.79
C THR A 57 7.51 9.98 -23.00
N HIS A 58 6.23 9.68 -22.77
CA HIS A 58 5.26 9.35 -23.83
C HIS A 58 3.97 10.19 -23.71
N PRO A 59 4.06 11.53 -23.74
CA PRO A 59 2.88 12.40 -23.54
C PRO A 59 1.82 12.23 -24.63
N SER A 60 2.20 11.82 -25.83
CA SER A 60 1.29 11.58 -26.97
C SER A 60 0.32 10.41 -26.72
N GLN A 61 0.72 9.40 -25.96
CA GLN A 61 -0.14 8.25 -25.62
C GLN A 61 -1.33 8.64 -24.74
N TRP A 62 -1.20 9.71 -23.97
CA TRP A 62 -2.28 10.22 -23.11
C TRP A 62 -3.21 11.22 -23.81
N SER A 63 -2.80 11.75 -24.97
CA SER A 63 -3.55 12.78 -25.70
C SER A 63 -4.72 12.24 -26.53
N GLY A 64 -4.84 10.91 -26.67
CA GLY A 64 -5.92 10.24 -27.41
C GLY A 64 -6.99 9.65 -26.48
N SER A 65 -8.24 10.06 -26.69
CA SER A 65 -9.48 9.61 -26.02
C SER A 65 -9.75 10.15 -24.60
N LYS A 66 -10.39 11.32 -24.55
CA LYS A 66 -11.24 11.72 -23.43
C LYS A 66 -12.48 10.81 -23.38
N SER A 67 -12.39 9.63 -22.77
CA SER A 67 -13.57 9.05 -22.13
C SER A 67 -13.47 9.35 -20.63
N LYS A 68 -14.21 10.39 -20.21
CA LYS A 68 -14.48 10.64 -18.80
C LYS A 68 -15.40 9.51 -18.29
N SER A 69 -14.82 8.37 -17.96
CA SER A 69 -15.44 7.44 -17.02
C SER A 69 -15.35 8.07 -15.62
N LYS A 70 -16.35 8.88 -15.28
CA LYS A 70 -16.60 9.28 -13.90
C LYS A 70 -17.33 8.12 -13.20
N SER A 71 -16.65 7.11 -12.69
CA SER A 71 -17.33 6.15 -11.80
C SER A 71 -16.48 5.31 -10.82
N SER A 72 -15.21 5.64 -10.56
CA SER A 72 -14.53 5.11 -9.37
C SER A 72 -13.74 6.23 -8.72
N GLY A 73 -14.09 6.60 -7.48
CA GLY A 73 -13.29 7.55 -6.71
C GLY A 73 -11.83 7.10 -6.72
N SER A 74 -10.91 8.02 -6.94
CA SER A 74 -9.49 7.70 -6.86
C SER A 74 -9.18 7.18 -5.45
N LEU A 75 -8.33 6.16 -5.31
CA LEU A 75 -7.86 5.70 -3.99
C LEU A 75 -7.20 6.85 -3.19
N LYS A 76 -6.71 7.89 -3.87
CA LYS A 76 -6.22 9.14 -3.25
C LYS A 76 -7.32 9.91 -2.52
N ASP A 77 -8.55 9.83 -3.02
CA ASP A 77 -9.73 10.51 -2.48
C ASP A 77 -10.51 9.62 -1.51
N ALA A 78 -10.12 8.35 -1.38
CA ALA A 78 -10.77 7.38 -0.49
C ALA A 78 -10.44 7.60 1.00
N GLY A 79 -9.61 8.59 1.36
CA GLY A 79 -9.22 8.80 2.76
C GLY A 79 -8.17 7.82 3.27
N ILE A 80 -7.49 7.08 2.37
CA ILE A 80 -6.40 6.16 2.71
C ILE A 80 -5.07 6.91 2.71
N ARG A 81 -4.17 6.59 3.64
CA ARG A 81 -2.76 6.95 3.55
C ARG A 81 -2.06 5.94 2.66
N ILE A 82 -1.68 6.38 1.47
CA ILE A 82 -0.91 5.55 0.53
C ILE A 82 0.40 5.14 1.20
N PRO A 83 0.64 3.85 1.44
CA PRO A 83 1.88 3.38 2.04
C PRO A 83 3.01 3.41 1.00
N ASP A 84 4.26 3.46 1.47
CA ASP A 84 5.42 3.30 0.59
C ASP A 84 5.51 1.87 0.05
N PHE A 85 5.17 0.89 0.92
CA PHE A 85 5.04 -0.52 0.59
C PHE A 85 3.67 -1.05 0.98
N LEU A 86 2.94 -1.57 0.02
CA LEU A 86 1.70 -2.31 0.28
C LEU A 86 2.07 -3.72 0.74
N GLN A 87 1.64 -4.06 1.96
CA GLN A 87 1.95 -5.32 2.65
C GLN A 87 0.72 -6.22 2.59
N ILE A 88 0.78 -7.26 1.77
CA ILE A 88 -0.24 -8.31 1.69
C ILE A 88 0.39 -9.58 2.28
N PHE A 89 -0.29 -10.28 3.17
CA PHE A 89 0.28 -11.45 3.84
C PHE A 89 -0.76 -12.56 4.00
N HIS A 90 -0.25 -13.79 4.02
CA HIS A 90 -0.99 -14.99 4.37
C HIS A 90 -0.56 -15.43 5.78
N LEU A 91 -1.50 -15.99 6.54
CA LEU A 91 -1.24 -16.45 7.90
C LEU A 91 -0.97 -17.96 7.88
N LYS A 92 -0.04 -18.41 8.71
CA LYS A 92 0.19 -19.83 8.88
C LYS A 92 -1.10 -20.52 9.38
N ASP A 93 -1.35 -21.72 8.87
CA ASP A 93 -2.48 -22.59 9.24
C ASP A 93 -3.86 -22.04 8.81
N THR A 94 -3.90 -21.05 7.90
CA THR A 94 -5.12 -20.61 7.21
C THR A 94 -5.23 -21.21 5.80
N LYS A 95 -6.40 -21.07 5.15
CA LYS A 95 -6.56 -21.53 3.76
C LYS A 95 -5.73 -20.66 2.83
N ILE A 96 -5.12 -21.24 1.80
CA ILE A 96 -4.30 -20.52 0.81
C ILE A 96 -5.01 -19.35 0.09
N SER A 97 -6.34 -19.35 0.09
CA SER A 97 -7.16 -18.26 -0.44
C SER A 97 -7.31 -17.07 0.51
N GLU A 98 -6.83 -17.15 1.75
CA GLU A 98 -7.03 -16.18 2.83
C GLU A 98 -5.82 -15.24 2.94
N TRP A 99 -5.94 -14.07 2.33
CA TRP A 99 -4.91 -13.05 2.28
C TRP A 99 -5.42 -11.77 2.95
N TYR A 100 -4.49 -11.07 3.59
CA TYR A 100 -4.78 -9.93 4.45
C TYR A 100 -3.84 -8.77 4.14
N SER A 101 -4.30 -7.55 4.37
CA SER A 101 -3.50 -6.33 4.27
C SER A 101 -4.01 -5.33 5.30
N VAL A 102 -3.10 -4.54 5.86
CA VAL A 102 -3.43 -3.45 6.77
C VAL A 102 -3.05 -2.13 6.12
N LEU A 103 -3.96 -1.16 6.17
CA LEU A 103 -3.77 0.17 5.59
C LEU A 103 -4.07 1.24 6.64
N GLU A 104 -3.26 2.30 6.64
CA GLU A 104 -3.54 3.49 7.44
C GLU A 104 -4.59 4.36 6.74
N LEU A 105 -5.51 4.91 7.52
CA LEU A 105 -6.54 5.84 7.09
C LEU A 105 -6.16 7.25 7.53
N LYS A 106 -6.28 8.22 6.61
CA LYS A 106 -6.24 9.66 6.91
C LYS A 106 -7.56 10.15 7.47
N ASP A 107 -8.67 9.58 6.99
CA ASP A 107 -10.04 9.99 7.31
C ASP A 107 -10.94 8.76 7.16
N SER A 108 -11.31 8.16 8.29
CA SER A 108 -12.15 6.97 8.34
C SER A 108 -13.56 7.23 7.82
N GLY A 109 -14.13 8.42 8.06
CA GLY A 109 -15.46 8.81 7.56
C GLY A 109 -15.50 8.90 6.03
N ARG A 110 -14.44 9.46 5.43
CA ARG A 110 -14.28 9.49 3.96
C ARG A 110 -14.10 8.09 3.39
N PHE A 111 -13.36 7.23 4.08
CA PHE A 111 -13.18 5.84 3.66
C PHE A 111 -14.48 5.03 3.73
N ILE A 112 -15.26 5.16 4.79
CA ILE A 112 -16.60 4.55 4.88
C ILE A 112 -17.49 5.03 3.73
N SER A 113 -17.48 6.33 3.45
CA SER A 113 -18.24 6.90 2.33
C SER A 113 -17.78 6.35 0.98
N PHE A 114 -16.48 6.12 0.82
CA PHE A 114 -15.92 5.47 -0.36
C PHE A 114 -16.36 4.00 -0.47
N LEU A 115 -16.29 3.22 0.61
CA LEU A 115 -16.76 1.83 0.64
C LEU A 115 -18.24 1.72 0.25
N LYS A 116 -19.09 2.58 0.81
CA LYS A 116 -20.52 2.66 0.46
C LYS A 116 -20.73 3.00 -1.02
N LYS A 117 -19.97 3.95 -1.57
CA LYS A 117 -19.99 4.27 -3.02
C LYS A 117 -19.52 3.12 -3.90
N GLN A 118 -18.65 2.25 -3.38
CA GLN A 118 -18.18 1.04 -4.07
C GLN A 118 -19.12 -0.16 -3.86
N ASN A 119 -20.31 0.04 -3.28
CA ASN A 119 -21.32 -0.98 -2.98
C ASN A 119 -20.85 -2.05 -1.99
N PHE A 120 -20.01 -1.69 -1.03
CA PHE A 120 -19.78 -2.55 0.13
C PHE A 120 -21.01 -2.53 1.04
N VAL A 121 -21.42 -3.71 1.48
CA VAL A 121 -22.51 -3.91 2.43
C VAL A 121 -21.95 -3.80 3.84
N ASP A 122 -22.56 -2.94 4.66
CA ASP A 122 -22.25 -2.83 6.09
C ASP A 122 -22.81 -4.04 6.83
N LYS A 123 -21.94 -4.78 7.51
CA LYS A 123 -22.27 -5.97 8.32
C LYS A 123 -22.36 -5.65 9.81
N GLY A 124 -22.22 -4.39 10.20
CA GLY A 124 -22.11 -3.96 11.60
C GLY A 124 -20.67 -4.08 12.12
N ASN A 125 -20.43 -3.54 13.32
CA ASN A 125 -19.11 -3.51 13.96
C ASN A 125 -17.98 -2.97 13.07
N ASN A 126 -18.29 -1.96 12.24
CA ASN A 126 -17.36 -1.39 11.24
C ASN A 126 -16.81 -2.41 10.23
N CYS A 127 -17.51 -3.52 10.02
CA CYS A 127 -17.20 -4.52 9.02
C CYS A 127 -18.01 -4.28 7.74
N PHE A 128 -17.32 -4.29 6.61
CA PHE A 128 -17.85 -4.05 5.29
C PHE A 128 -17.49 -5.21 4.38
N GLN A 129 -18.46 -5.74 3.63
CA GLN A 129 -18.25 -6.85 2.71
C GLN A 129 -18.67 -6.50 1.30
N LYS A 130 -17.88 -6.94 0.32
CA LYS A 130 -18.25 -6.99 -1.08
C LYS A 130 -17.70 -8.27 -1.70
N ASP A 131 -18.60 -9.15 -2.13
CA ASP A 131 -18.25 -10.47 -2.65
C ASP A 131 -17.38 -11.25 -1.63
N GLN A 132 -16.18 -11.65 -2.04
CA GLN A 132 -15.17 -12.32 -1.21
C GLN A 132 -14.25 -11.36 -0.44
N PHE A 133 -14.41 -10.04 -0.58
CA PHE A 133 -13.57 -9.06 0.08
C PHE A 133 -14.26 -8.52 1.32
N PHE A 134 -13.52 -8.54 2.43
CA PHE A 134 -13.94 -8.04 3.72
C PHE A 134 -13.00 -6.90 4.13
N VAL A 135 -13.57 -5.88 4.76
CA VAL A 135 -12.84 -4.72 5.26
C VAL A 135 -13.38 -4.39 6.65
N VAL A 136 -12.50 -4.38 7.64
CA VAL A 136 -12.82 -3.87 8.98
C VAL A 136 -12.05 -2.59 9.24
N ILE A 137 -12.73 -1.59 9.79
CA ILE A 137 -12.14 -0.32 10.17
C ILE A 137 -11.95 -0.30 11.69
N ASP A 138 -10.73 -0.06 12.13
CA ASP A 138 -10.35 0.09 13.53
C ASP A 138 -9.58 1.41 13.71
N GLY A 139 -10.29 2.44 14.20
CA GLY A 139 -9.75 3.79 14.36
C GLY A 139 -9.18 4.37 13.06
N ASN A 140 -7.86 4.57 13.04
CA ASN A 140 -7.11 5.11 11.90
C ASN A 140 -6.47 4.02 11.03
N GLN A 141 -6.86 2.76 11.19
CA GLN A 141 -6.38 1.65 10.39
C GLN A 141 -7.57 0.90 9.81
N CYS A 142 -7.36 0.22 8.69
CA CYS A 142 -8.28 -0.79 8.21
C CYS A 142 -7.54 -2.06 7.87
N ILE A 143 -8.22 -3.18 8.12
CA ILE A 143 -7.78 -4.51 7.75
C ILE A 143 -8.65 -4.92 6.58
N ALA A 144 -8.04 -5.18 5.44
CA ALA A 144 -8.70 -5.76 4.29
C ALA A 144 -8.27 -7.22 4.15
N GLY A 145 -9.18 -8.10 3.76
CA GLY A 145 -8.84 -9.48 3.51
C GLY A 145 -9.87 -10.19 2.63
N THR A 146 -9.53 -11.41 2.21
CA THR A 146 -10.42 -12.28 1.43
C THR A 146 -11.30 -13.19 2.31
N SER A 147 -11.19 -13.06 3.63
CA SER A 147 -11.95 -13.80 4.65
C SER A 147 -12.02 -12.96 5.93
N ASP A 148 -13.07 -13.11 6.71
CA ASP A 148 -13.27 -12.45 8.01
C ASP A 148 -12.69 -13.23 9.19
N LEU A 149 -12.34 -14.51 9.00
CA LEU A 149 -11.97 -15.46 10.07
C LEU A 149 -10.78 -15.01 10.93
N ALA A 150 -9.78 -14.35 10.34
CA ALA A 150 -8.58 -13.92 11.06
C ALA A 150 -8.65 -12.49 11.60
N PHE A 151 -9.72 -11.74 11.35
CA PHE A 151 -9.78 -10.31 11.66
C PHE A 151 -9.68 -10.01 13.17
N GLU A 152 -10.32 -10.79 14.02
CA GLU A 152 -10.23 -10.59 15.47
C GLU A 152 -8.79 -10.78 15.98
N THR A 153 -8.11 -11.81 15.48
CA THR A 153 -6.71 -12.10 15.80
C THR A 153 -5.80 -10.98 15.33
N LEU A 154 -6.01 -10.49 14.10
CA LEU A 154 -5.24 -9.40 13.53
C LEU A 154 -5.46 -8.08 14.27
N GLN A 155 -6.69 -7.76 14.68
CA GLN A 155 -6.97 -6.58 15.50
C GLN A 155 -6.24 -6.66 16.84
N LYS A 156 -6.31 -7.79 17.54
CA LYS A 156 -5.57 -8.00 18.80
C LYS A 156 -4.06 -7.83 18.61
N GLN A 157 -3.50 -8.38 17.53
CA GLN A 157 -2.07 -8.23 17.22
C GLN A 157 -1.70 -6.80 16.84
N LEU A 158 -2.55 -6.08 16.10
CA LEU A 158 -2.34 -4.66 15.76
C LEU A 158 -2.30 -3.77 16.99
N LEU A 159 -3.20 -4.02 17.96
CA LEU A 159 -3.18 -3.33 19.26
C LEU A 159 -1.90 -3.63 20.06
N GLN A 160 -1.28 -4.80 19.86
CA GLN A 160 -0.05 -5.24 20.54
C GLN A 160 1.24 -4.91 19.75
N THR A 161 1.12 -4.30 18.56
CA THR A 161 2.22 -4.14 17.58
C THR A 161 3.38 -3.26 18.05
N SER A 162 3.22 -2.51 19.16
CA SER A 162 4.37 -1.84 19.81
C SER A 162 5.50 -2.80 20.22
N SER A 163 5.21 -4.10 20.35
CA SER A 163 6.16 -5.13 20.78
C SER A 163 6.73 -6.00 19.65
N ASN A 164 6.23 -5.87 18.41
CA ASN A 164 6.70 -6.72 17.30
C ASN A 164 8.00 -6.18 16.70
N PRO A 165 8.96 -7.06 16.32
CA PRO A 165 10.17 -6.63 15.65
C PRO A 165 9.81 -5.97 14.32
N VAL A 166 10.27 -4.73 14.14
CA VAL A 166 10.06 -4.00 12.89
C VAL A 166 10.87 -4.69 11.79
N LEU A 167 10.18 -5.25 10.81
CA LEU A 167 10.79 -5.89 9.66
C LEU A 167 11.25 -4.84 8.65
N ASP A 168 12.35 -5.10 7.94
CA ASP A 168 12.88 -4.21 6.91
C ASP A 168 12.46 -4.69 5.52
N ALA A 169 11.93 -3.79 4.69
CA ALA A 169 11.48 -4.07 3.34
C ALA A 169 12.57 -4.68 2.45
N ASP A 170 13.84 -4.33 2.65
CA ASP A 170 14.95 -4.87 1.87
C ASP A 170 15.15 -6.38 2.10
N GLN A 171 14.56 -6.98 3.13
CA GLN A 171 14.57 -8.44 3.33
C GLN A 171 13.59 -9.17 2.41
N PHE A 172 12.58 -8.47 1.88
CA PHE A 172 11.46 -9.05 1.14
C PHE A 172 11.47 -8.65 -0.33
N ILE A 173 11.95 -7.46 -0.68
CA ILE A 173 11.95 -6.94 -2.05
C ILE A 173 13.33 -6.39 -2.45
N HIS A 174 13.83 -6.85 -3.59
CA HIS A 174 15.11 -6.41 -4.15
C HIS A 174 14.92 -5.86 -5.56
N HIS A 175 15.07 -4.55 -5.73
CA HIS A 175 15.09 -3.87 -7.02
C HIS A 175 13.89 -4.12 -7.97
N THR A 176 12.80 -4.74 -7.52
CA THR A 176 11.57 -4.96 -8.30
C THR A 176 10.43 -4.07 -7.83
N ALA A 177 9.31 -4.04 -8.56
CA ALA A 177 8.11 -3.31 -8.15
C ALA A 177 7.20 -4.14 -7.23
N GLY A 178 7.28 -5.47 -7.32
CA GLY A 178 6.66 -6.38 -6.38
C GLY A 178 7.56 -7.58 -6.08
N SER A 179 7.28 -8.25 -4.97
CA SER A 179 7.83 -9.55 -4.62
C SER A 179 6.81 -10.40 -3.88
N LEU A 180 6.95 -11.72 -4.00
CA LEU A 180 6.35 -12.72 -3.14
C LEU A 180 7.48 -13.35 -2.33
N SER A 181 7.34 -13.38 -1.02
CA SER A 181 8.31 -13.94 -0.10
C SER A 181 7.65 -15.06 0.70
N LEU A 182 8.29 -16.22 0.74
CA LEU A 182 7.86 -17.34 1.58
C LEU A 182 8.74 -17.38 2.84
N ILE A 183 8.09 -17.43 4.01
CA ILE A 183 8.73 -17.43 5.32
C ILE A 183 8.67 -18.85 5.88
N SER A 184 9.83 -19.47 6.07
CA SER A 184 9.96 -20.78 6.71
C SER A 184 10.91 -20.68 7.90
N GLY A 185 10.34 -20.46 9.08
CA GLY A 185 11.10 -20.21 10.30
C GLY A 185 11.91 -18.91 10.18
N LYS A 186 13.24 -19.01 10.15
CA LYS A 186 14.16 -17.85 9.99
C LYS A 186 14.57 -17.58 8.54
N LYS A 187 14.20 -18.46 7.60
CA LYS A 187 14.58 -18.32 6.19
C LYS A 187 13.45 -17.62 5.44
N ILE A 188 13.81 -16.60 4.66
CA ILE A 188 12.92 -15.90 3.75
C ILE A 188 13.40 -16.21 2.33
N GLN A 189 12.52 -16.75 1.49
CA GLN A 189 12.80 -16.98 0.08
C GLN A 189 12.00 -16.00 -0.75
N ASN A 190 12.70 -15.19 -1.54
CA ASN A 190 12.11 -14.09 -2.31
C ASN A 190 11.95 -14.47 -3.79
N PHE A 191 10.78 -14.16 -4.33
CA PHE A 191 10.41 -14.31 -5.72
C PHE A 191 9.99 -12.95 -6.26
N SER A 192 10.60 -12.52 -7.36
CA SER A 192 10.27 -11.25 -8.01
C SER A 192 8.92 -11.34 -8.72
N ILE A 193 8.11 -10.28 -8.60
CA ILE A 193 6.88 -10.11 -9.37
C ILE A 193 7.07 -8.92 -10.31
N ASP A 194 6.97 -9.20 -11.61
CA ASP A 194 6.94 -8.15 -12.62
C ASP A 194 5.54 -7.59 -12.76
N LEU A 195 5.39 -6.35 -12.28
CA LEU A 195 4.21 -5.52 -12.45
C LEU A 195 4.47 -4.56 -13.61
N ASN A 196 3.92 -4.89 -14.79
CA ASN A 196 3.96 -4.07 -16.00
C ASN A 196 2.77 -3.11 -16.06
#